data_AF-A0AAJ1BAX9-F1
#
_entry.id   AF-A0AAJ1BAX9-F1
#
_cell.length_a   1.000
_cell.length_b   1.000
_cell.length_c   1.000
_cell.angle_alpha   90.00
_cell.angle_beta   90.00
_cell.angle_gamma   90.00
#
_symmetry.space_group_name_H-M   'P 1'
#
loop_
_entity.id
_entity.type
_entity.pdbx_description
1 polymer ?
#
loop_
_entity_poly.entity_id
_entity_poly.type
_entity_poly.pdbx_seq_one_letter_code
_entity_poly.pdbx_strand_id
1 'polypeptide(L)'
;MQGTLFDTADTDLASTGYSGEQLAGVDRDALGNLAFLYTASEKGNSSGIRFAATIEDAQKWCSSPVSRGQLHGVRWAYFWTSAANYINCHWDIKDARLDLKGFTDSGEWDERIAATGCKKIALWELPSVLSKAGIEVLNAPAKPGRFPLG
;
A
#
# COMPACT_ATOMS: atom_id res chain seq x y z
N MET A 1 -32.47 0.78 2.28
CA MET A 1 -31.09 1.33 2.19
C MET A 1 -30.23 0.23 1.61
N GLN A 2 -29.69 0.42 0.39
CA GLN A 2 -28.79 -0.54 -0.23
C GLN A 2 -27.41 -0.34 0.39
N GLY A 3 -26.96 -1.33 1.18
CA GLY A 3 -25.56 -1.44 1.57
C GLY A 3 -24.71 -1.68 0.32
N THR A 4 -23.64 -0.91 0.18
CA THR A 4 -22.71 -1.04 -0.94
C THR A 4 -21.73 -2.17 -0.67
N LEU A 5 -21.07 -2.69 -1.72
CA LEU A 5 -20.04 -3.73 -1.65
C LEU A 5 -18.86 -3.37 -0.70
N PHE A 6 -18.80 -2.12 -0.22
CA PHE A 6 -17.80 -1.58 0.70
C PHE A 6 -18.26 -1.53 2.17
N ASP A 7 -19.54 -1.77 2.47
CA ASP A 7 -20.04 -1.87 3.86
C ASP A 7 -19.59 -3.16 4.56
N THR A 8 -19.02 -4.12 3.81
CA THR A 8 -18.49 -5.37 4.35
C THR A 8 -17.12 -5.25 5.03
N ALA A 9 -16.50 -4.06 5.05
CA ALA A 9 -15.19 -3.89 5.70
C ALA A 9 -15.25 -3.87 7.24
N ASP A 10 -16.44 -3.70 7.84
CA ASP A 10 -16.67 -3.82 9.29
C ASP A 10 -17.19 -5.20 9.71
N THR A 11 -17.26 -6.17 8.79
CA THR A 11 -17.81 -7.50 9.10
C THR A 11 -16.76 -8.40 9.75
N ASP A 12 -16.90 -8.58 11.06
CA ASP A 12 -16.29 -9.61 11.90
C ASP A 12 -14.77 -9.86 11.73
N LEU A 13 -14.01 -8.97 12.40
CA LEU A 13 -12.60 -9.14 12.81
C LEU A 13 -12.29 -10.49 13.51
N ALA A 14 -13.30 -11.28 13.87
CA ALA A 14 -13.15 -12.55 14.58
C ALA A 14 -12.98 -13.78 13.66
N SER A 15 -13.19 -13.66 12.34
CA SER A 15 -13.32 -14.83 11.45
C SER A 15 -12.07 -15.23 10.65
N THR A 16 -10.99 -14.45 10.65
CA THR A 16 -9.81 -14.71 9.80
C THR A 16 -8.79 -15.70 10.40
N GLY A 17 -9.05 -16.30 11.56
CA GLY A 17 -8.25 -17.41 12.09
C GLY A 17 -6.81 -17.06 12.51
N TYR A 18 -6.45 -15.78 12.52
CA TYR A 18 -5.20 -15.29 13.09
C TYR A 18 -5.41 -14.94 14.56
N SER A 19 -4.72 -15.64 15.46
CA SER A 19 -4.68 -15.27 16.87
C SER A 19 -4.04 -13.88 16.98
N GLY A 20 -4.62 -13.01 17.82
CA GLY A 20 -4.09 -11.66 18.08
C GLY A 20 -2.64 -11.61 18.59
N GLU A 21 -1.99 -12.75 18.75
CA GLU A 21 -0.59 -12.92 19.17
C GLU A 21 0.42 -12.54 18.07
N GLN A 22 0.12 -12.74 16.78
CA GLN A 22 1.09 -12.43 15.71
C GLN A 22 1.30 -10.93 15.45
N LEU A 23 0.37 -10.12 15.94
CA LEU A 23 0.44 -8.65 15.92
C LEU A 23 0.59 -8.09 17.35
N ALA A 24 0.94 -8.93 18.33
CA ALA A 24 1.19 -8.48 19.70
C ALA A 24 2.40 -7.53 19.69
N GLY A 25 2.16 -6.26 20.00
CA GLY A 25 3.18 -5.20 19.97
C GLY A 25 3.12 -4.29 18.75
N VAL A 26 2.22 -4.54 17.78
CA VAL A 26 1.97 -3.60 16.69
C VAL A 26 1.03 -2.49 17.16
N ASP A 27 1.49 -1.24 17.07
CA ASP A 27 0.66 -0.06 17.32
C ASP A 27 -0.24 0.20 16.11
N ARG A 28 -1.51 -0.15 16.26
CA ARG A 28 -2.54 0.02 15.22
C ARG A 28 -2.91 1.47 15.00
N ASP A 29 -2.81 2.32 16.02
CA ASP A 29 -3.13 3.74 15.91
C ASP A 29 -2.07 4.45 15.07
N ALA A 30 -0.80 4.04 15.19
CA ALA A 30 0.28 4.51 14.33
C ALA A 30 0.06 4.18 12.83
N LEU A 31 -0.79 3.20 12.52
CA LEU A 31 -1.15 2.79 11.16
C LEU A 31 -2.48 3.40 10.67
N GLY A 32 -3.25 4.02 11.56
CA GLY A 32 -4.65 4.39 11.32
C GLY A 32 -4.87 5.34 10.15
N ASN A 33 -3.88 6.16 9.79
CA ASN A 33 -3.95 7.08 8.64
C ASN A 33 -3.04 6.68 7.47
N LEU A 34 -2.41 5.50 7.50
CA LEU A 34 -1.53 5.05 6.43
C LEU A 34 -2.30 4.16 5.45
N ALA A 35 -2.01 4.31 4.16
CA ALA A 35 -2.54 3.46 3.10
C ALA A 35 -1.40 2.91 2.23
N PHE A 36 -1.54 1.65 1.81
CA PHE A 36 -0.69 1.05 0.79
C PHE A 36 -1.39 1.09 -0.55
N LEU A 37 -0.65 1.50 -1.57
CA LEU A 37 -1.15 1.63 -2.92
C LEU A 37 -0.52 0.58 -3.81
N TYR A 38 -1.33 -0.05 -4.66
CA TYR A 38 -0.92 -1.11 -5.56
C TYR A 38 -1.70 -1.00 -6.86
N THR A 39 -1.20 -1.59 -7.95
CA THR A 39 -1.98 -1.69 -9.18
C THR A 39 -2.61 -3.06 -9.29
N ALA A 40 -3.83 -3.11 -9.79
CA ALA A 40 -4.50 -4.34 -10.17
C ALA A 40 -5.08 -4.21 -11.58
N SER A 41 -5.14 -5.34 -12.28
CA SER A 41 -5.74 -5.44 -13.62
C SER A 41 -7.08 -6.16 -13.57
N GLU A 42 -7.91 -5.98 -14.60
CA GLU A 42 -9.20 -6.69 -14.71
C GLU A 42 -9.05 -8.22 -14.80
N LYS A 43 -7.83 -8.71 -15.10
CA LYS A 43 -7.48 -10.14 -15.10
C LYS A 43 -7.11 -10.68 -13.72
N GLY A 44 -7.16 -9.85 -12.68
CA GLY A 44 -6.81 -10.23 -11.31
C GLY A 44 -5.32 -10.16 -10.98
N ASN A 45 -4.45 -9.76 -11.92
CA ASN A 45 -3.03 -9.57 -11.61
C ASN A 45 -2.85 -8.32 -10.74
N SER A 46 -2.14 -8.46 -9.62
CA SER A 46 -1.76 -7.37 -8.70
C SER A 46 -0.24 -7.19 -8.68
N SER A 47 0.22 -5.95 -8.55
CA SER A 47 1.65 -5.63 -8.54
C SER A 47 2.35 -5.72 -7.19
N GLY A 48 1.61 -6.00 -6.12
CA GLY A 48 2.06 -5.67 -4.75
C GLY A 48 2.15 -4.16 -4.52
N ILE A 49 2.48 -3.77 -3.29
CA ILE A 49 2.70 -2.39 -2.82
C ILE A 49 3.67 -1.62 -3.73
N ARG A 50 3.20 -0.54 -4.34
CA ARG A 50 4.02 0.39 -5.13
C ARG A 50 4.57 1.53 -4.29
N PHE A 51 3.77 2.03 -3.35
CA PHE A 51 4.16 3.06 -2.40
C PHE A 51 3.12 3.14 -1.28
N ALA A 52 3.40 3.93 -0.24
CA ALA A 52 2.42 4.29 0.77
C ALA A 52 2.06 5.78 0.69
N ALA A 53 0.95 6.16 1.28
CA ALA A 53 0.57 7.56 1.47
C ALA A 53 -0.36 7.67 2.69
N THR A 54 -0.78 8.89 3.02
CA THR A 54 -1.94 9.03 3.90
C THR A 54 -3.20 8.49 3.21
N ILE A 55 -4.24 8.11 3.96
CA ILE A 55 -5.52 7.68 3.37
C ILE A 55 -6.09 8.80 2.48
N GLU A 56 -6.04 10.05 2.95
CA GLU A 56 -6.50 11.21 2.20
C GLU A 56 -5.76 11.35 0.85
N ASP A 57 -4.43 11.24 0.87
CA ASP A 57 -3.62 11.35 -0.34
C ASP A 57 -3.79 10.14 -1.27
N ALA A 58 -4.04 8.96 -0.72
CA ALA A 58 -4.36 7.77 -1.49
C ALA A 58 -5.69 7.91 -2.23
N GLN A 59 -6.72 8.48 -1.59
CA GLN A 59 -7.99 8.79 -2.21
C GLN A 59 -7.84 9.82 -3.34
N LYS A 60 -7.03 10.87 -3.14
CA LYS A 60 -6.71 11.85 -4.20
C LYS A 60 -6.08 11.17 -5.41
N TRP A 61 -5.05 10.35 -5.18
CA TRP A 61 -4.37 9.63 -6.26
C TRP A 61 -5.33 8.70 -7.01
N CYS A 62 -6.04 7.82 -6.30
CA CYS A 62 -6.93 6.85 -6.93
C CYS A 62 -8.18 7.46 -7.59
N SER A 63 -8.52 8.71 -7.26
CA SER A 63 -9.57 9.47 -7.96
C SER A 63 -9.07 10.13 -9.25
N SER A 64 -7.75 10.19 -9.46
CA SER A 64 -7.15 10.79 -10.65
C SER A 64 -7.40 9.93 -11.90
N PRO A 65 -7.77 10.51 -13.05
CA PRO A 65 -7.82 9.78 -14.31
C PRO A 65 -6.48 9.12 -14.68
N VAL A 66 -5.35 9.68 -14.21
CA VAL A 66 -3.98 9.19 -14.49
C VAL A 66 -3.65 7.92 -13.70
N SER A 67 -4.40 7.62 -12.63
CA SER A 67 -4.17 6.43 -11.81
C SER A 67 -4.80 5.17 -12.40
N ARG A 68 -5.21 5.18 -13.67
CA ARG A 68 -5.80 4.06 -14.39
C ARG A 68 -5.48 4.14 -15.88
N GLY A 69 -5.57 3.01 -16.56
CA GLY A 69 -5.31 2.94 -17.99
C GLY A 69 -5.55 1.57 -18.59
N GLN A 70 -4.98 1.36 -19.77
CA GLN A 70 -5.04 0.11 -20.50
C GLN A 70 -3.66 -0.21 -21.07
N LEU A 71 -3.18 -1.44 -20.87
CA LEU A 71 -1.92 -1.94 -21.41
C LEU A 71 -2.20 -3.23 -22.17
N HIS A 72 -1.83 -3.28 -23.46
CA HIS A 72 -2.11 -4.41 -24.35
C HIS A 72 -3.57 -4.89 -24.30
N GLY A 73 -4.52 -3.96 -24.28
CA GLY A 73 -5.94 -4.26 -24.21
C GLY A 73 -6.46 -4.60 -22.81
N VAL A 74 -5.59 -4.76 -21.81
CA VAL A 74 -5.99 -5.09 -20.43
C VAL A 74 -6.10 -3.82 -19.59
N ARG A 75 -7.27 -3.60 -18.98
CA ARG A 75 -7.49 -2.47 -18.08
C ARG A 75 -6.76 -2.66 -16.75
N TRP A 76 -6.17 -1.59 -16.25
CA TRP A 76 -5.51 -1.54 -14.95
C TRP A 76 -5.85 -0.24 -14.22
N ALA A 77 -5.80 -0.29 -12.88
CA ALA A 77 -5.96 0.88 -12.03
C ALA A 77 -5.12 0.74 -10.76
N TYR A 78 -4.81 1.89 -10.14
CA TYR A 78 -4.34 1.95 -8.77
C TYR A 78 -5.51 1.77 -7.82
N PHE A 79 -5.26 0.95 -6.81
CA PHE A 79 -6.12 0.74 -5.66
C PHE A 79 -5.32 1.07 -4.41
N TRP A 80 -6.04 1.31 -3.32
CA TRP A 80 -5.44 1.47 -2.01
C TRP A 80 -6.19 0.60 -1.00
N THR A 81 -5.47 0.21 0.04
CA THR A 81 -6.03 -0.39 1.25
C THR A 81 -5.35 0.26 2.45
N SER A 82 -6.04 0.39 3.58
CA SER A 82 -5.39 0.92 4.78
C SER A 82 -4.26 -0.03 5.21
N ALA A 83 -3.18 0.52 5.76
CA ALA A 83 -2.06 -0.29 6.22
C ALA A 83 -2.53 -1.29 7.28
N ALA A 84 -3.38 -0.86 8.21
CA ALA A 84 -4.01 -1.72 9.20
C ALA A 84 -4.77 -2.89 8.56
N ASN A 85 -5.60 -2.63 7.54
CA ASN A 85 -6.32 -3.70 6.83
C ASN A 85 -5.37 -4.62 6.06
N TYR A 86 -4.33 -4.07 5.42
CA TYR A 86 -3.32 -4.87 4.74
C TYR A 86 -2.64 -5.83 5.71
N ILE A 87 -2.23 -5.33 6.88
CA ILE A 87 -1.56 -6.12 7.92
C ILE A 87 -2.48 -7.20 8.48
N ASN A 88 -3.78 -6.92 8.60
CA ASN A 88 -4.75 -7.89 9.10
C ASN A 88 -5.12 -8.97 8.07
N CYS A 89 -5.15 -8.64 6.78
CA CYS A 89 -5.68 -9.52 5.73
C CYS A 89 -4.61 -10.22 4.89
N HIS A 90 -3.40 -9.66 4.78
CA HIS A 90 -2.36 -10.22 3.93
C HIS A 90 -1.43 -11.14 4.71
N TRP A 91 -1.33 -12.39 4.23
CA TRP A 91 -0.48 -13.47 4.74
C TRP A 91 1.04 -13.21 4.63
N ASP A 92 1.43 -12.05 4.10
CA ASP A 92 2.82 -11.65 3.89
C ASP A 92 3.47 -11.09 5.16
N ILE A 93 2.68 -10.74 6.18
CA ILE A 93 3.20 -10.28 7.47
C ILE A 93 3.21 -11.42 8.47
N LYS A 94 4.41 -11.92 8.76
CA LYS A 94 4.67 -12.92 9.80
C LYS A 94 5.50 -12.23 10.89
N ASP A 95 5.09 -12.38 12.14
CA ASP A 95 5.83 -11.85 13.30
C ASP A 95 6.14 -10.35 13.19
N ALA A 96 5.15 -9.54 12.77
CA ALA A 96 5.28 -8.10 12.53
C ALA A 96 6.37 -7.71 11.50
N ARG A 97 6.67 -8.56 10.52
CA ARG A 97 7.64 -8.28 9.44
C ARG A 97 6.97 -8.12 8.08
N LEU A 98 7.32 -7.07 7.36
CA LEU A 98 6.94 -6.86 5.96
C LEU A 98 8.15 -7.05 5.05
N ASP A 99 8.13 -8.09 4.21
CA ASP A 99 9.19 -8.34 3.23
C ASP A 99 8.88 -7.67 1.88
N LEU A 100 9.74 -6.74 1.46
CA LEU A 100 9.63 -6.01 0.20
C LEU A 100 10.54 -6.60 -0.91
N LYS A 101 10.99 -7.85 -0.76
CA LYS A 101 11.79 -8.53 -1.77
C LYS A 101 11.06 -8.61 -3.12
N GLY A 102 11.72 -8.10 -4.17
CA GLY A 102 11.17 -8.10 -5.54
C GLY A 102 10.29 -6.88 -5.87
N PHE A 103 9.99 -6.04 -4.87
CA PHE A 103 9.29 -4.79 -5.09
C PHE A 103 10.27 -3.74 -5.61
N THR A 104 9.86 -2.99 -6.62
CA THR A 104 10.68 -1.97 -7.27
C THR A 104 9.96 -0.64 -7.28
N ASP A 105 10.69 0.41 -6.90
CA ASP A 105 10.27 1.80 -7.00
C ASP A 105 11.23 2.53 -7.95
N SER A 106 10.84 2.69 -9.21
CA SER A 106 11.65 3.35 -10.26
C SER A 106 11.48 4.87 -10.30
N GLY A 107 10.55 5.44 -9.52
CA GLY A 107 10.24 6.87 -9.54
C GLY A 107 9.48 7.36 -10.78
N GLU A 108 9.19 6.48 -11.77
CA GLU A 108 8.53 6.85 -13.04
C GLU A 108 7.14 7.51 -12.87
N TRP A 109 6.52 7.31 -11.72
CA TRP A 109 5.19 7.83 -11.40
C TRP A 109 5.23 9.04 -10.46
N ASP A 110 6.40 9.43 -9.95
CA ASP A 110 6.51 10.38 -8.84
C ASP A 110 6.01 11.77 -9.21
N GLU A 111 6.36 12.25 -10.40
CA GLU A 111 5.87 13.54 -10.91
C GLU A 111 4.35 13.53 -11.08
N ARG A 112 3.77 12.43 -11.57
CA ARG A 112 2.32 12.29 -11.78
C ARG A 112 1.59 12.22 -10.45
N ILE A 113 2.13 11.48 -9.48
CA ILE A 113 1.58 11.37 -8.13
C ILE A 113 1.61 12.75 -7.46
N ALA A 114 2.76 13.42 -7.48
CA ALA A 114 2.92 14.76 -6.91
C ALA A 114 1.98 15.80 -7.54
N ALA A 115 1.73 15.72 -8.85
CA ALA A 115 0.81 16.63 -9.56
C ALA A 115 -0.65 16.52 -9.07
N THR A 116 -1.04 15.42 -8.43
CA THR A 116 -2.36 15.28 -7.78
C THR A 116 -2.43 15.86 -6.37
N GLY A 117 -1.32 16.40 -5.86
CA GLY A 117 -1.17 16.81 -4.47
C GLY A 117 -0.99 15.64 -3.49
N CYS A 118 -0.89 14.40 -3.99
CA CYS A 118 -0.62 13.21 -3.20
C CYS A 118 0.84 13.22 -2.72
N LYS A 119 1.05 13.09 -1.40
CA LYS A 119 2.38 12.93 -0.81
C LYS A 119 2.73 11.45 -0.74
N LYS A 120 3.53 11.01 -1.71
CA LYS A 120 4.10 9.66 -1.76
C LYS A 120 5.07 9.45 -0.59
N ILE A 121 4.93 8.31 0.08
CA ILE A 121 5.92 7.67 0.93
C ILE A 121 6.52 6.53 0.11
N ALA A 122 7.78 6.67 -0.29
CA ALA A 122 8.45 5.70 -1.13
C ALA A 122 8.74 4.39 -0.39
N LEU A 123 8.96 3.30 -1.12
CA LEU A 123 9.21 1.98 -0.53
C LEU A 123 10.46 1.98 0.37
N TRP A 124 11.48 2.77 0.02
CA TRP A 124 12.71 2.93 0.81
C TRP A 124 12.50 3.72 2.11
N GLU A 125 11.38 4.44 2.24
CA GLU A 125 10.99 5.20 3.46
C GLU A 125 10.16 4.36 4.43
N LEU A 126 9.57 3.25 3.95
CA LEU A 126 8.71 2.38 4.75
C LEU A 126 9.36 1.84 6.03
N PRO A 127 10.66 1.45 6.06
CA PRO A 127 11.28 1.01 7.31
C PRO A 127 11.20 2.07 8.43
N SER A 128 11.36 3.35 8.10
CA SER A 128 11.29 4.44 9.09
C SER A 128 9.85 4.79 9.49
N VAL A 129 8.89 4.55 8.61
CA VAL A 129 7.47 4.82 8.88
C VAL A 129 6.85 3.70 9.71
N LEU A 130 7.07 2.45 9.30
CA LEU A 130 6.43 1.27 9.90
C LEU A 130 7.09 0.81 11.21
N SER A 131 8.37 1.14 11.44
CA SER A 131 9.02 0.87 12.73
C SER A 131 8.35 1.57 13.90
N LYS A 132 7.69 2.72 13.67
CA LYS A 132 6.87 3.41 14.69
C LYS A 132 5.66 2.60 15.12
N ALA A 133 5.16 1.75 14.24
CA ALA A 133 4.08 0.82 14.51
C ALA A 133 4.57 -0.53 15.03
N GLY A 134 5.88 -0.70 15.31
CA GLY A 134 6.45 -1.98 15.73
C GLY A 134 6.63 -2.99 14.59
N ILE A 135 6.60 -2.54 13.32
CA ILE A 135 6.75 -3.41 12.15
C ILE A 135 8.17 -3.29 11.59
N GLU A 136 8.83 -4.43 11.46
CA GLU A 136 10.14 -4.56 10.81
C GLU A 136 9.95 -4.71 9.30
N VAL A 137 10.64 -3.89 8.50
CA VAL A 137 10.60 -3.98 7.04
C VAL A 137 11.88 -4.63 6.53
N LEU A 138 11.74 -5.75 5.83
CA LEU A 138 12.85 -6.52 5.24
C LEU A 138 12.98 -6.19 3.75
N ASN A 139 14.22 -6.24 3.25
CA ASN A 139 14.55 -6.10 1.81
C ASN A 139 13.95 -4.85 1.14
N ALA A 140 13.79 -3.74 1.88
CA ALA A 140 13.34 -2.49 1.29
C ALA A 140 14.27 -2.08 0.13
N PRO A 141 13.72 -1.65 -1.02
CA PRO A 141 14.55 -1.23 -2.13
C PRO A 141 15.40 -0.02 -1.73
N ALA A 142 16.59 0.11 -2.33
CA ALA A 142 17.41 1.29 -2.12
C ALA A 142 16.74 2.53 -2.73
N LYS A 143 17.00 3.70 -2.13
CA LYS A 143 16.62 4.97 -2.74
C LYS A 143 17.21 5.05 -4.16
N PRO A 144 16.41 5.34 -5.19
CA PRO A 144 16.95 5.53 -6.53
C PRO A 144 18.04 6.60 -6.49
N GLY A 145 19.25 6.25 -6.94
CA GLY A 145 20.29 7.24 -7.15
C GLY A 145 19.78 8.26 -8.16
N ARG A 146 19.84 9.55 -7.82
CA ARG A 146 19.73 10.62 -8.84
C ARG A 146 20.93 10.42 -9.77
N PHE A 147 20.78 9.66 -10.84
CA PHE A 147 21.70 9.78 -11.95
C PHE A 147 21.45 11.17 -12.54
N PRO A 148 22.44 12.09 -12.55
CA PRO A 148 22.30 13.28 -13.36
C PRO A 148 22.07 12.79 -14.80
N LEU A 149 21.02 13.30 -15.44
CA LEU A 149 20.87 13.21 -16.88
C LEU A 149 22.12 13.89 -17.45
N GLY A 150 23.07 13.07 -17.90
CA GLY A 150 24.23 13.52 -18.69
C GLY A 150 23.83 13.79 -20.12
#